data_AF-A0A1F5Z2D1-F1
#
_entry.id   AF-A0A1F5Z2D1-F1
#
_cell.length_a   1.000
_cell.length_b   1.000
_cell.length_c   1.000
_cell.angle_alpha   90.00
_cell.angle_beta   90.00
_cell.angle_gamma   90.00
#
_symmetry.space_group_name_H-M   'P 1'
#
loop_
_entity.id
_entity.type
_entity.pdbx_description
1 polymer ?
#
loop_
_entity_poly.entity_id
_entity_poly.type
_entity_poly.pdbx_seq_one_letter_code
_entity_poly.pdbx_strand_id
1 'polypeptide(L)'
;MITRKELPEARLNEKVIESIRRFASQLAPINFKVDIKPDDRAFVQLKNILDQDVSQITQKISEGKEYPNFLQDEQLQDKVMRIMEMLISNPDLIKHMYDFKISGAENDNVIAQLHDHSIRVTLLAISLGLKLRWSVISLVNVGMAGILHDMGIIRTSVFPDLAKLDYYLPQELENFVEEHQKLSVDLFGEKKVTLLPFTKQEIVHMIANHHRPDMNDMRHKTTILLYFAELVDEMITPMPHKSRYNFNPDQVRKLGDRFARRNGLMNVLLALIKIYKGKGLSWQIVTEIISLFAMDELLVEGYEERLKEIVDFCPFNSAVPYPPAGGNSLPRTIYCNNSLNPDFSCEHMSQVKIEIYVGSGKVKSYNKCGTLTERVHKLNKSGREEAEEIKTRERAEKRKEVAESREEAQAEASEKAQIEINDNDKGETPTT
;
A
#
# COMPACT_ATOMS: atom_id res chain seq x y z
N MET A 1 4.88 5.06 19.24
CA MET A 1 5.71 4.88 20.44
C MET A 1 5.11 3.71 21.20
N ILE A 2 5.70 2.51 21.12
CA ILE A 2 5.27 1.40 21.99
C ILE A 2 5.84 1.71 23.37
N THR A 3 5.00 1.99 24.35
CA THR A 3 5.45 2.11 25.73
C THR A 3 5.65 0.71 26.28
N ARG A 4 6.77 0.50 26.98
CA ARG A 4 7.22 -0.75 27.61
C ARG A 4 6.19 -1.44 28.55
N LYS A 5 5.00 -0.86 28.74
CA LYS A 5 3.98 -1.30 29.70
C LYS A 5 2.99 -2.32 29.14
N GLU A 6 2.92 -2.52 27.83
CA GLU A 6 1.85 -3.34 27.22
C GLU A 6 2.21 -4.82 26.99
N LEU A 7 3.42 -5.28 27.35
CA LEU A 7 3.82 -6.67 27.14
C LEU A 7 4.52 -7.25 28.38
N PRO A 8 3.77 -7.88 29.31
CA PRO A 8 4.32 -8.47 30.53
C PRO A 8 5.35 -9.58 30.28
N GLU A 9 5.34 -10.20 29.08
CA GLU A 9 6.21 -11.33 28.74
C GLU A 9 7.01 -11.18 27.43
N ALA A 10 6.82 -10.10 26.66
CA ALA A 10 7.56 -9.92 25.40
C ALA A 10 8.83 -9.08 25.63
N ARG A 11 9.94 -9.75 25.93
CA ARG A 11 11.25 -9.10 25.90
C ARG A 11 11.68 -8.97 24.43
N LEU A 12 11.53 -7.78 23.86
CA LEU A 12 12.29 -7.40 22.65
C LEU A 12 13.77 -7.65 22.96
N ASN A 13 14.44 -8.48 22.16
CA ASN A 13 15.86 -8.74 22.38
C ASN A 13 16.69 -7.45 22.11
N GLU A 14 17.90 -7.37 22.66
CA GLU A 14 18.77 -6.19 22.55
C GLU A 14 19.00 -5.76 21.09
N LYS A 15 19.07 -6.72 20.14
CA LYS A 15 19.25 -6.43 18.71
C LYS A 15 18.04 -5.70 18.12
N VAL A 16 16.83 -6.11 18.46
CA VAL A 16 15.59 -5.46 18.02
C VAL A 16 15.46 -4.08 18.67
N ILE A 17 15.84 -3.92 19.94
CA ILE A 17 15.88 -2.61 20.61
C ILE A 17 16.87 -1.66 19.93
N GLU A 18 18.07 -2.14 19.62
CA GLU A 18 19.09 -1.36 18.92
C GLU A 18 18.64 -0.96 17.50
N SER A 19 18.00 -1.88 16.78
CA SER A 19 17.44 -1.61 15.45
C SER A 19 16.29 -0.58 15.53
N ILE A 20 15.39 -0.68 16.51
CA ILE A 20 14.34 0.34 16.77
C ILE A 20 14.95 1.71 17.09
N ARG A 21 16.06 1.78 17.83
CA ARG A 21 16.75 3.05 18.14
C ARG A 21 17.36 3.68 16.89
N ARG A 22 17.98 2.89 16.02
CA ARG A 22 18.46 3.34 14.70
C ARG A 22 17.31 3.76 13.78
N PHE A 23 16.20 3.05 13.83
CA PHE A 23 14.98 3.30 13.07
C PHE A 23 14.32 4.64 13.44
N ALA A 24 14.24 4.95 14.74
CA ALA A 24 13.58 6.17 15.22
C ALA A 24 14.30 7.46 14.80
N SER A 25 15.62 7.43 14.61
CA SER A 25 16.39 8.62 14.22
C SER A 25 16.34 8.92 12.71
N GLN A 26 15.93 7.96 11.87
CA GLN A 26 15.89 8.08 10.42
C GLN A 26 14.53 8.56 9.87
N LEU A 27 13.50 8.62 10.71
CA LEU A 27 12.19 9.18 10.36
C LEU A 27 12.23 10.73 10.40
N ALA A 28 13.07 11.33 9.55
CA ALA A 28 13.14 12.78 9.42
C ALA A 28 11.82 13.36 8.86
N PRO A 29 11.42 14.58 9.26
CA PRO A 29 10.28 15.29 8.66
C PRO A 29 10.42 15.38 7.13
N ILE A 30 9.29 15.36 6.40
CA ILE A 30 9.20 15.40 4.92
C ILE A 30 10.08 16.51 4.31
N ASN A 31 10.24 17.64 5.02
CA ASN A 31 11.00 18.80 4.58
C ASN A 31 12.52 18.56 4.44
N PHE A 32 13.04 17.41 4.91
CA PHE A 32 14.44 17.03 4.82
C PHE A 32 14.68 15.83 3.88
N LYS A 33 13.66 15.41 3.11
CA LYS A 33 13.79 14.29 2.19
C LYS A 33 14.72 14.67 1.04
N VAL A 34 15.86 13.99 0.96
CA VAL A 34 16.76 14.07 -0.19
C VAL A 34 16.24 13.09 -1.23
N ASP A 35 16.03 13.54 -2.47
CA ASP A 35 15.73 12.65 -3.58
C ASP A 35 16.98 11.81 -3.87
N ILE A 36 16.93 10.53 -3.50
CA ILE A 36 18.02 9.59 -3.74
C ILE A 36 17.82 9.01 -5.14
N LYS A 37 18.86 9.05 -5.98
CA LYS A 37 18.77 8.44 -7.30
C LYS A 37 18.44 6.94 -7.14
N PRO A 38 17.57 6.38 -8.01
CA PRO A 38 17.29 4.95 -8.04
C PRO A 38 18.59 4.14 -8.01
N ASP A 39 18.70 3.23 -7.05
CA ASP A 39 19.74 2.22 -7.03
C ASP A 39 19.14 0.89 -7.52
N ASP A 40 19.25 0.63 -8.82
CA ASP A 40 18.82 -0.63 -9.43
C ASP A 40 19.49 -1.85 -8.74
N ARG A 41 20.70 -1.66 -8.17
CA ARG A 41 21.38 -2.72 -7.43
C ARG A 41 20.69 -2.99 -6.09
N ALA A 42 20.18 -1.96 -5.43
CA ALA A 42 19.40 -2.12 -4.20
C ALA A 42 18.11 -2.91 -4.46
N PHE A 43 17.43 -2.65 -5.59
CA PHE A 43 16.26 -3.45 -5.99
C PHE A 43 16.61 -4.92 -6.21
N VAL A 44 17.68 -5.20 -6.99
CA VAL A 44 18.13 -6.57 -7.26
C VAL A 44 18.57 -7.27 -5.97
N GLN A 45 19.31 -6.59 -5.09
CA GLN A 45 19.71 -7.15 -3.79
C GLN A 45 18.49 -7.51 -2.95
N LEU A 46 17.49 -6.63 -2.93
CA LEU A 46 16.28 -6.85 -2.17
C LEU A 46 15.46 -8.03 -2.72
N LYS A 47 15.35 -8.13 -4.05
CA LYS A 47 14.74 -9.30 -4.71
C LYS A 47 15.49 -10.57 -4.30
N ASN A 48 16.82 -10.57 -4.41
CA ASN A 48 17.66 -11.72 -4.07
C ASN A 48 17.55 -12.15 -2.60
N ILE A 49 17.27 -11.23 -1.66
CA ILE A 49 17.04 -11.56 -0.25
C ILE A 49 15.82 -12.47 -0.08
N LEU A 50 14.79 -12.29 -0.91
CA LEU A 50 13.53 -13.05 -0.82
C LEU A 50 13.45 -14.21 -1.80
N ASP A 51 14.01 -14.04 -3.01
CA ASP A 51 13.86 -14.96 -4.13
C ASP A 51 14.31 -16.39 -3.81
N GLN A 52 15.42 -16.53 -3.08
CA GLN A 52 15.94 -17.84 -2.69
C GLN A 52 15.00 -18.60 -1.75
N ASP A 53 14.42 -17.92 -0.76
CA ASP A 53 13.52 -18.57 0.19
C ASP A 53 12.18 -18.87 -0.43
N VAL A 54 11.63 -17.90 -1.16
CA VAL A 54 10.34 -18.07 -1.85
C VAL A 54 10.45 -19.20 -2.86
N SER A 55 11.55 -19.30 -3.60
CA SER A 55 11.85 -20.44 -4.48
C SER A 55 11.92 -21.77 -3.73
N GLN A 56 12.63 -21.82 -2.59
CA GLN A 56 12.71 -23.03 -1.77
C GLN A 56 11.36 -23.42 -1.16
N ILE A 57 10.56 -22.46 -0.70
CA ILE A 57 9.20 -22.64 -0.18
C ILE A 57 8.36 -23.31 -1.26
N THR A 58 8.28 -22.67 -2.42
CA THR A 58 7.43 -23.14 -3.51
C THR A 58 7.88 -24.49 -4.04
N GLN A 59 9.19 -24.72 -4.21
CA GLN A 59 9.71 -26.01 -4.63
C GLN A 59 9.26 -27.12 -3.66
N LYS A 60 9.47 -26.95 -2.35
CA LYS A 60 9.09 -27.96 -1.36
C LYS A 60 7.57 -28.19 -1.29
N ILE A 61 6.77 -27.11 -1.40
CA ILE A 61 5.31 -27.20 -1.47
C ILE A 61 4.88 -28.01 -2.71
N SER A 62 5.44 -27.69 -3.88
CA SER A 62 5.11 -28.34 -5.15
C SER A 62 5.51 -29.82 -5.18
N GLU A 63 6.59 -30.19 -4.50
CA GLU A 63 7.06 -31.58 -4.37
C GLU A 63 6.29 -32.38 -3.30
N GLY A 64 5.32 -31.77 -2.60
CA GLY A 64 4.61 -32.40 -1.49
C GLY A 64 5.51 -32.75 -0.30
N LYS A 65 6.71 -32.17 -0.23
CA LYS A 65 7.71 -32.45 0.81
C LYS A 65 7.47 -31.63 2.06
N GLU A 66 8.00 -32.10 3.17
CA GLU A 66 8.07 -31.32 4.40
C GLU A 66 8.95 -30.08 4.16
N TYR A 67 8.33 -28.91 4.21
CA TYR A 67 9.03 -27.63 4.15
C TYR A 67 9.33 -27.12 5.56
N PRO A 68 10.46 -26.41 5.75
CA PRO A 68 10.78 -25.75 7.01
C PRO A 68 9.57 -24.91 7.44
N ASN A 69 9.26 -24.92 8.72
CA ASN A 69 8.29 -23.96 9.21
C ASN A 69 8.97 -22.58 9.18
N PHE A 70 8.68 -21.77 8.17
CA PHE A 70 9.33 -20.46 8.00
C PHE A 70 8.97 -19.46 9.10
N LEU A 71 7.95 -19.77 9.88
CA LEU A 71 7.64 -19.04 11.10
C LEU A 71 8.51 -19.53 12.29
N GLN A 72 9.13 -20.72 12.24
CA GLN A 72 10.08 -21.15 13.29
C GLN A 72 11.45 -20.49 13.17
N ASP A 73 11.86 -20.15 11.95
CA ASP A 73 13.20 -19.66 11.67
C ASP A 73 13.21 -18.12 11.78
N GLU A 74 13.94 -17.56 12.76
CA GLU A 74 14.14 -16.10 12.90
C GLU A 74 14.66 -15.46 11.60
N GLN A 75 15.16 -16.26 10.66
CA GLN A 75 15.59 -15.88 9.32
C GLN A 75 14.56 -15.06 8.53
N LEU A 76 13.26 -15.41 8.55
CA LEU A 76 12.28 -14.64 7.76
C LEU A 76 12.02 -13.26 8.39
N GLN A 77 11.93 -13.21 9.72
CA GLN A 77 11.82 -11.96 10.46
C GLN A 77 13.05 -11.06 10.22
N ASP A 78 14.25 -11.62 10.28
CA ASP A 78 15.50 -10.89 10.02
C ASP A 78 15.57 -10.35 8.59
N LYS A 79 15.05 -11.11 7.61
CA LYS A 79 14.96 -10.67 6.21
C LYS A 79 13.97 -9.52 6.05
N VAL A 80 12.81 -9.59 6.69
CA VAL A 80 11.84 -8.48 6.69
C VAL A 80 12.44 -7.23 7.35
N MET A 81 13.18 -7.38 8.46
CA MET A 81 13.89 -6.27 9.10
C MET A 81 14.94 -5.65 8.15
N ARG A 82 15.70 -6.49 7.42
CA ARG A 82 16.67 -6.01 6.43
C ARG A 82 16.00 -5.28 5.26
N ILE A 83 14.85 -5.76 4.80
CA ILE A 83 14.02 -5.08 3.79
C ILE A 83 13.57 -3.71 4.30
N MET A 84 13.11 -3.63 5.55
CA MET A 84 12.74 -2.36 6.17
C MET A 84 13.92 -1.39 6.18
N GLU A 85 15.11 -1.83 6.60
CA GLU A 85 16.33 -0.99 6.58
C GLU A 85 16.66 -0.48 5.17
N MET A 86 16.53 -1.34 4.14
CA MET A 86 16.77 -0.97 2.75
C MET A 86 15.73 0.04 2.22
N LEU A 87 14.45 -0.15 2.54
CA LEU A 87 13.37 0.74 2.12
C LEU A 87 13.45 2.11 2.80
N ILE A 88 13.89 2.16 4.06
CA ILE A 88 14.13 3.43 4.76
C ILE A 88 15.30 4.17 4.12
N SER A 89 16.36 3.44 3.76
CA SER A 89 17.54 4.00 3.11
C SER A 89 17.27 4.41 1.66
N ASN A 90 16.25 3.84 1.02
CA ASN A 90 15.88 4.06 -0.38
C ASN A 90 14.35 4.23 -0.52
N PRO A 91 13.78 5.33 0.00
CA PRO A 91 12.33 5.50 0.08
C PRO A 91 11.63 5.58 -1.29
N ASP A 92 12.38 5.84 -2.36
CA ASP A 92 11.86 5.95 -3.72
C ASP A 92 11.89 4.61 -4.49
N LEU A 93 12.40 3.54 -3.87
CA LEU A 93 12.49 2.21 -4.48
C LEU A 93 11.13 1.69 -4.98
N ILE A 94 10.06 1.92 -4.22
CA ILE A 94 8.71 1.48 -4.59
C ILE A 94 8.21 2.17 -5.86
N LYS A 95 8.53 3.46 -6.03
CA LYS A 95 8.15 4.18 -7.25
C LYS A 95 8.77 3.51 -8.48
N HIS A 96 10.04 3.16 -8.38
CA HIS A 96 10.77 2.50 -9.46
C HIS A 96 10.27 1.09 -9.77
N MET A 97 9.86 0.34 -8.76
CA MET A 97 9.28 -0.99 -8.92
C MET A 97 8.04 -1.00 -9.84
N TYR A 98 7.24 0.07 -9.81
CA TYR A 98 6.04 0.23 -10.63
C TYR A 98 6.23 1.17 -11.83
N ASP A 99 7.44 1.66 -12.08
CA ASP A 99 7.74 2.39 -13.30
C ASP A 99 7.63 1.44 -14.51
N PHE A 100 6.99 1.93 -15.58
CA PHE A 100 6.59 1.18 -16.78
C PHE A 100 7.70 0.36 -17.47
N LYS A 101 8.97 0.63 -17.15
CA LYS A 101 10.15 -0.03 -17.74
C LYS A 101 10.53 -1.35 -17.05
N ILE A 102 10.13 -1.56 -15.79
CA ILE A 102 10.63 -2.67 -14.96
C ILE A 102 9.54 -3.75 -14.76
N SER A 103 8.26 -3.40 -14.87
CA SER A 103 7.14 -4.34 -14.75
C SER A 103 6.94 -5.27 -15.95
N GLY A 104 7.77 -5.15 -16.99
CA GLY A 104 7.79 -6.02 -18.16
C GLY A 104 8.70 -7.23 -17.95
N ALA A 105 8.33 -8.16 -17.07
CA ALA A 105 8.94 -9.49 -17.11
C ALA A 105 8.16 -10.36 -18.10
N GLU A 106 8.77 -10.62 -19.26
CA GLU A 106 8.36 -11.64 -20.26
C GLU A 106 8.60 -13.08 -19.73
N ASN A 107 8.36 -13.33 -18.44
CA ASN A 107 8.51 -14.67 -17.87
C ASN A 107 7.16 -15.38 -17.90
N ASP A 108 7.01 -16.35 -18.81
CA ASP A 108 5.84 -17.24 -18.87
C ASP A 108 5.75 -18.22 -17.67
N ASN A 109 6.73 -18.21 -16.76
CA ASN A 109 6.71 -19.07 -15.58
C ASN A 109 5.77 -18.51 -14.50
N VAL A 110 4.63 -19.17 -14.34
CA VAL A 110 3.61 -18.87 -13.31
C VAL A 110 4.18 -18.79 -11.90
N ILE A 111 5.13 -19.66 -11.55
CA ILE A 111 5.77 -19.66 -10.23
C ILE A 111 6.55 -18.35 -10.01
N ALA A 112 7.35 -17.94 -10.99
CA ALA A 112 8.11 -16.69 -10.90
C ALA A 112 7.20 -15.47 -10.80
N GLN A 113 6.06 -15.47 -11.51
CA GLN A 113 5.07 -14.40 -11.42
C GLN A 113 4.42 -14.31 -10.03
N LEU A 114 4.08 -15.45 -9.40
CA LEU A 114 3.60 -15.50 -8.02
C LEU A 114 4.66 -15.00 -7.03
N HIS A 115 5.92 -15.38 -7.22
CA HIS A 115 7.03 -14.93 -6.36
C HIS A 115 7.23 -13.43 -6.45
N ASP A 116 7.29 -12.91 -7.67
CA ASP A 116 7.44 -11.49 -7.91
C ASP A 116 6.24 -10.71 -7.34
N HIS A 117 5.03 -11.25 -7.42
CA HIS A 117 3.85 -10.68 -6.76
C HIS A 117 4.03 -10.59 -5.24
N SER A 118 4.32 -11.71 -4.56
CA SER A 118 4.51 -11.71 -3.09
C SER A 118 5.62 -10.75 -2.65
N ILE A 119 6.73 -10.66 -3.42
CA ILE A 119 7.81 -9.71 -3.15
C ILE A 119 7.31 -8.27 -3.28
N ARG A 120 6.65 -7.90 -4.38
CA ARG A 120 6.17 -6.54 -4.60
C ARG A 120 5.12 -6.12 -3.57
N VAL A 121 4.18 -7.01 -3.24
CA VAL A 121 3.16 -6.79 -2.20
C VAL A 121 3.81 -6.56 -0.84
N THR A 122 4.80 -7.37 -0.48
CA THR A 122 5.56 -7.21 0.77
C THR A 122 6.21 -5.83 0.86
N LEU A 123 6.88 -5.42 -0.22
CA LEU A 123 7.58 -4.14 -0.26
C LEU A 123 6.63 -2.97 -0.18
N LEU A 124 5.55 -3.02 -0.96
CA LEU A 124 4.52 -2.00 -0.95
C LEU A 124 3.87 -1.91 0.44
N ALA A 125 3.49 -3.02 1.05
CA ALA A 125 2.89 -3.06 2.38
C ALA A 125 3.82 -2.46 3.44
N ILE A 126 5.10 -2.85 3.47
CA ILE A 126 6.08 -2.28 4.42
C ILE A 126 6.24 -0.77 4.20
N SER A 127 6.41 -0.32 2.96
CA SER A 127 6.56 1.10 2.66
C SER A 127 5.33 1.94 3.05
N LEU A 128 4.12 1.41 2.85
CA LEU A 128 2.89 2.06 3.29
C LEU A 128 2.80 2.09 4.83
N GLY A 129 3.14 0.99 5.49
CA GLY A 129 3.16 0.94 6.95
C GLY A 129 4.17 1.93 7.54
N LEU A 130 5.34 2.10 6.91
CA LEU A 130 6.34 3.11 7.28
C LEU A 130 5.78 4.53 7.17
N LYS A 131 5.09 4.85 6.07
CA LYS A 131 4.41 6.14 5.87
C LYS A 131 3.34 6.40 6.93
N LEU A 132 2.56 5.38 7.27
CA LEU A 132 1.56 5.41 8.33
C LEU A 132 2.14 5.36 9.75
N ARG A 133 3.48 5.31 9.89
CA ARG A 133 4.22 5.26 11.16
C ARG A 133 3.82 4.07 12.04
N TRP A 134 3.65 2.93 11.41
CA TRP A 134 3.31 1.70 12.12
C TRP A 134 4.48 1.18 12.94
N SER A 135 4.15 0.34 13.92
CA SER A 135 5.16 -0.24 14.80
C SER A 135 6.03 -1.23 14.03
N VAL A 136 7.29 -1.39 14.46
CA VAL A 136 8.20 -2.38 13.87
C VAL A 136 7.60 -3.79 13.92
N ILE A 137 6.91 -4.15 15.00
CA ILE A 137 6.23 -5.44 15.12
C ILE A 137 5.17 -5.59 14.03
N SER A 138 4.32 -4.58 13.84
CA SER A 138 3.29 -4.60 12.78
C SER A 138 3.90 -4.67 11.37
N LEU A 139 5.03 -3.99 11.14
CA LEU A 139 5.75 -4.02 9.86
C LEU A 139 6.38 -5.39 9.59
N VAL A 140 6.94 -6.02 10.62
CA VAL A 140 7.44 -7.40 10.55
C VAL A 140 6.29 -8.35 10.23
N ASN A 141 5.18 -8.25 10.97
CA ASN A 141 4.03 -9.14 10.78
C ASN A 141 3.43 -9.00 9.37
N VAL A 142 3.21 -7.77 8.88
CA VAL A 142 2.67 -7.55 7.53
C VAL A 142 3.67 -7.95 6.44
N GLY A 143 4.97 -7.76 6.67
CA GLY A 143 6.00 -8.21 5.74
C GLY A 143 6.05 -9.73 5.63
N MET A 144 5.98 -10.44 6.77
CA MET A 144 5.93 -11.90 6.78
C MET A 144 4.64 -12.42 6.12
N ALA A 145 3.48 -11.83 6.43
CA ALA A 145 2.22 -12.22 5.78
C ALA A 145 2.25 -11.94 4.27
N GLY A 146 2.78 -10.79 3.84
CA GLY A 146 2.89 -10.45 2.41
C GLY A 146 3.73 -11.44 1.62
N ILE A 147 4.79 -12.01 2.20
CA ILE A 147 5.62 -13.02 1.53
C ILE A 147 4.85 -14.35 1.40
N LEU A 148 3.95 -14.65 2.34
CA LEU A 148 3.35 -15.98 2.50
C LEU A 148 1.91 -16.09 2.02
N HIS A 149 1.20 -14.97 1.82
CA HIS A 149 -0.27 -14.94 1.68
C HIS A 149 -0.82 -15.83 0.55
N ASP A 150 -0.11 -15.88 -0.59
CA ASP A 150 -0.53 -16.59 -1.79
C ASP A 150 0.06 -18.00 -1.95
N MET A 151 0.84 -18.49 -0.98
CA MET A 151 1.53 -19.78 -1.12
C MET A 151 0.57 -20.97 -1.24
N GLY A 152 -0.67 -20.83 -0.77
CA GLY A 152 -1.76 -21.79 -0.92
C GLY A 152 -2.20 -21.99 -2.37
N ILE A 153 -1.98 -21.01 -3.26
CA ILE A 153 -2.34 -21.11 -4.69
C ILE A 153 -1.68 -22.34 -5.33
N ILE A 154 -0.43 -22.65 -4.96
CA ILE A 154 0.33 -23.80 -5.50
C ILE A 154 -0.34 -25.15 -5.18
N ARG A 155 -1.22 -25.19 -4.16
CA ARG A 155 -1.98 -26.38 -3.76
C ARG A 155 -3.42 -26.42 -4.28
N THR A 156 -3.88 -25.36 -4.92
CA THR A 156 -5.24 -25.31 -5.49
C THR A 156 -5.34 -26.24 -6.68
N SER A 157 -6.56 -26.71 -6.95
CA SER A 157 -6.84 -27.58 -8.10
C SER A 157 -6.56 -26.93 -9.47
N VAL A 158 -6.54 -25.60 -9.56
CA VAL A 158 -6.31 -24.85 -10.79
C VAL A 158 -4.82 -24.72 -11.14
N PHE A 159 -3.92 -24.87 -10.17
CA PHE A 159 -2.47 -24.76 -10.41
C PHE A 159 -1.95 -25.95 -11.23
N PRO A 160 -1.06 -25.74 -12.23
CA PRO A 160 -0.38 -24.49 -12.59
C PRO A 160 -1.12 -23.60 -13.61
N ASP A 161 -2.32 -23.98 -14.04
CA ASP A 161 -3.06 -23.32 -15.13
C ASP A 161 -3.92 -22.14 -14.64
N LEU A 162 -3.28 -21.19 -13.96
CA LEU A 162 -3.97 -20.03 -13.37
C LEU A 162 -4.67 -19.16 -14.41
N ALA A 163 -4.28 -19.21 -15.68
CA ALA A 163 -4.98 -18.53 -16.77
C ALA A 163 -6.45 -18.96 -16.90
N LYS A 164 -6.83 -20.15 -16.42
CA LYS A 164 -8.24 -20.60 -16.37
C LYS A 164 -9.12 -19.73 -15.49
N LEU A 165 -8.55 -19.03 -14.50
CA LEU A 165 -9.30 -18.16 -13.59
C LEU A 165 -9.97 -16.98 -14.31
N ASP A 166 -9.53 -16.65 -15.53
CA ASP A 166 -10.14 -15.61 -16.37
C ASP A 166 -11.52 -16.00 -16.91
N TYR A 167 -11.83 -17.30 -16.91
CA TYR A 167 -13.10 -17.85 -17.40
C TYR A 167 -14.05 -18.23 -16.28
N TYR A 168 -13.63 -18.09 -15.01
CA TYR A 168 -14.43 -18.44 -13.85
C TYR A 168 -15.59 -17.44 -13.71
N LEU A 169 -16.76 -17.97 -13.39
CA LEU A 169 -17.88 -17.17 -12.94
C LEU A 169 -17.55 -16.55 -11.57
N PRO A 170 -18.23 -15.45 -11.17
CA PRO A 170 -17.94 -14.79 -9.89
C PRO A 170 -17.94 -15.72 -8.67
N GLN A 171 -18.85 -16.70 -8.63
CA GLN A 171 -18.91 -17.68 -7.54
C GLN A 171 -17.74 -18.65 -7.55
N GLU A 172 -17.29 -19.10 -8.73
CA GLU A 172 -16.14 -20.00 -8.85
C GLU A 172 -14.85 -19.28 -8.45
N LEU A 173 -14.74 -18.00 -8.81
CA LEU A 173 -13.65 -17.14 -8.40
C LEU A 173 -13.63 -16.92 -6.88
N GLU A 174 -14.80 -16.70 -6.27
CA GLU A 174 -14.96 -16.63 -4.82
C GLU A 174 -14.53 -17.92 -4.13
N ASN A 175 -14.95 -19.08 -4.66
CA ASN A 175 -14.54 -20.37 -4.12
C ASN A 175 -13.02 -20.57 -4.22
N PHE A 176 -12.39 -20.16 -5.33
CA PHE A 176 -10.93 -20.19 -5.48
C PHE A 176 -10.24 -19.27 -4.47
N VAL A 177 -10.79 -18.08 -4.24
CA VAL A 177 -10.26 -17.14 -3.26
C VAL A 177 -10.29 -17.76 -1.86
N GLU A 178 -11.42 -18.30 -1.45
CA GLU A 178 -11.56 -18.98 -0.16
C GLU A 178 -10.65 -20.22 -0.04
N GLU A 179 -10.54 -21.01 -1.12
CA GLU A 179 -9.70 -22.21 -1.17
C GLU A 179 -8.23 -21.86 -0.93
N HIS A 180 -7.65 -20.94 -1.70
CA HIS A 180 -6.21 -20.66 -1.57
C HIS A 180 -5.88 -19.97 -0.24
N GLN A 181 -6.76 -19.08 0.26
CA GLN A 181 -6.56 -18.46 1.58
C GLN A 181 -6.53 -19.51 2.68
N LYS A 182 -7.48 -20.46 2.64
CA LYS A 182 -7.51 -21.59 3.58
C LYS A 182 -6.26 -22.45 3.45
N LEU A 183 -5.86 -22.82 2.24
CA LEU A 183 -4.65 -23.62 2.01
C LEU A 183 -3.39 -22.90 2.51
N SER A 184 -3.29 -21.58 2.33
CA SER A 184 -2.22 -20.77 2.90
C SER A 184 -2.24 -20.79 4.43
N VAL A 185 -3.42 -20.66 5.06
CA VAL A 185 -3.57 -20.79 6.51
C VAL A 185 -3.12 -22.18 6.97
N ASP A 186 -3.57 -23.26 6.33
CA ASP A 186 -3.22 -24.63 6.71
C ASP A 186 -1.70 -24.88 6.59
N LEU A 187 -1.03 -24.26 5.61
CA LEU A 187 0.42 -24.33 5.46
C LEU A 187 1.17 -23.75 6.68
N PHE A 188 0.66 -22.68 7.28
CA PHE A 188 1.39 -21.90 8.30
C PHE A 188 0.75 -21.95 9.71
N GLY A 189 -0.47 -22.45 9.82
CA GLY A 189 -1.28 -22.47 11.03
C GLY A 189 -0.95 -23.64 11.99
N GLU A 190 -0.65 -24.82 11.46
CA GLU A 190 -0.60 -26.06 12.26
C GLU A 190 0.78 -26.44 12.81
N LYS A 191 1.86 -25.81 12.33
CA LYS A 191 3.22 -26.22 12.72
C LYS A 191 3.64 -25.67 14.10
N LYS A 192 4.63 -26.32 14.75
CA LYS A 192 5.22 -25.96 16.06
C LYS A 192 6.02 -24.63 16.03
N VAL A 193 5.40 -23.55 15.62
CA VAL A 193 6.01 -22.23 15.39
C VAL A 193 6.64 -21.67 16.68
N THR A 194 7.91 -21.23 16.63
CA THR A 194 8.62 -20.51 17.70
C THR A 194 8.40 -18.99 17.65
N LEU A 195 7.21 -18.55 17.23
CA LEU A 195 6.78 -17.14 17.32
C LEU A 195 5.93 -16.95 18.56
N LEU A 196 5.90 -15.71 19.04
CA LEU A 196 4.92 -15.29 20.03
C LEU A 196 3.51 -15.60 19.52
N PRO A 197 2.62 -16.19 20.34
CA PRO A 197 1.27 -16.57 19.92
C PRO A 197 0.49 -15.43 19.25
N PHE A 198 0.63 -14.21 19.76
CA PHE A 198 -0.01 -13.02 19.19
C PHE A 198 0.48 -12.71 17.76
N THR A 199 1.80 -12.72 17.55
CA THR A 199 2.39 -12.51 16.21
C THR A 199 1.91 -13.58 15.22
N LYS A 200 1.91 -14.86 15.64
CA LYS A 200 1.42 -15.96 14.81
C LYS A 200 -0.06 -15.73 14.44
N GLN A 201 -0.90 -15.41 15.42
CA GLN A 201 -2.32 -15.16 15.21
C GLN A 201 -2.56 -14.00 14.24
N GLU A 202 -1.81 -12.91 14.37
CA GLU A 202 -1.93 -11.76 13.47
C GLU A 202 -1.50 -12.09 12.03
N ILE A 203 -0.38 -12.79 11.84
CA ILE A 203 0.09 -13.23 10.52
C ILE A 203 -0.93 -14.18 9.87
N VAL A 204 -1.40 -15.19 10.60
CA VAL A 204 -2.41 -16.13 10.10
C VAL A 204 -3.71 -15.41 9.77
N HIS A 205 -4.13 -14.45 10.61
CA HIS A 205 -5.32 -13.66 10.35
C HIS A 205 -5.19 -12.81 9.08
N MET A 206 -4.02 -12.20 8.83
CA MET A 206 -3.75 -11.48 7.58
C MET A 206 -3.83 -12.41 6.37
N ILE A 207 -3.17 -13.57 6.42
CA ILE A 207 -3.21 -14.57 5.35
C ILE A 207 -4.65 -15.04 5.09
N ALA A 208 -5.45 -15.26 6.13
CA ALA A 208 -6.82 -15.73 5.99
C ALA A 208 -7.78 -14.69 5.38
N ASN A 209 -7.46 -13.39 5.46
CA ASN A 209 -8.41 -12.31 5.17
C ASN A 209 -7.88 -11.27 4.18
N HIS A 210 -6.72 -11.49 3.56
CA HIS A 210 -6.07 -10.49 2.70
C HIS A 210 -6.95 -10.03 1.53
N HIS A 211 -7.81 -10.87 0.97
CA HIS A 211 -8.78 -10.49 -0.07
C HIS A 211 -10.08 -9.86 0.44
N ARG A 212 -10.43 -10.07 1.71
CA ARG A 212 -11.74 -9.73 2.29
C ARG A 212 -11.61 -9.22 3.73
N PRO A 213 -10.78 -8.19 3.98
CA PRO A 213 -10.69 -7.66 5.33
C PRO A 213 -12.01 -7.00 5.72
N ASP A 214 -12.39 -7.13 6.99
CA ASP A 214 -13.37 -6.23 7.57
C ASP A 214 -12.76 -4.83 7.66
N MET A 215 -13.22 -3.93 6.78
CA MET A 215 -12.73 -2.55 6.70
C MET A 215 -13.00 -1.74 7.97
N ASN A 216 -13.88 -2.23 8.85
CA ASN A 216 -14.21 -1.60 10.11
C ASN A 216 -13.47 -2.23 11.31
N ASP A 217 -12.80 -3.39 11.14
CA ASP A 217 -12.06 -4.03 12.24
C ASP A 217 -10.69 -3.36 12.44
N MET A 218 -10.71 -2.31 13.25
CA MET A 218 -9.52 -1.55 13.61
C MET A 218 -8.49 -2.35 14.42
N ARG A 219 -8.86 -3.51 14.98
CA ARG A 219 -7.91 -4.40 15.68
C ARG A 219 -6.98 -5.09 14.68
N HIS A 220 -7.46 -5.34 13.47
CA HIS A 220 -6.73 -6.01 12.39
C HIS A 220 -6.43 -5.05 11.23
N LYS A 221 -6.09 -3.80 11.56
CA LYS A 221 -5.70 -2.78 10.58
C LYS A 221 -4.58 -3.24 9.63
N THR A 222 -3.69 -4.12 10.08
CA THR A 222 -2.60 -4.72 9.29
C THR A 222 -3.09 -5.55 8.12
N THR A 223 -4.22 -6.24 8.26
CA THR A 223 -4.91 -6.92 7.15
C THR A 223 -5.41 -5.94 6.10
N ILE A 224 -5.99 -4.81 6.53
CA ILE A 224 -6.48 -3.78 5.60
C ILE A 224 -5.31 -3.20 4.78
N LEU A 225 -4.16 -2.96 5.42
CA LEU A 225 -2.96 -2.50 4.70
C LEU A 225 -2.46 -3.52 3.67
N LEU A 226 -2.42 -4.80 4.05
CA LEU A 226 -2.02 -5.87 3.14
C LEU A 226 -2.96 -5.95 1.93
N TYR A 227 -4.27 -5.94 2.16
CA TYR A 227 -5.29 -5.89 1.11
C TYR A 227 -5.03 -4.76 0.11
N PHE A 228 -4.75 -3.55 0.58
CA PHE A 228 -4.50 -2.42 -0.32
C PHE A 228 -3.19 -2.57 -1.11
N ALA A 229 -2.14 -3.10 -0.49
CA ALA A 229 -0.88 -3.36 -1.19
C ALA A 229 -1.07 -4.42 -2.31
N GLU A 230 -1.79 -5.48 -1.99
CA GLU A 230 -2.11 -6.56 -2.91
C GLU A 230 -3.01 -6.10 -4.07
N LEU A 231 -4.09 -5.39 -3.75
CA LEU A 231 -4.99 -4.79 -4.72
C LEU A 231 -4.26 -3.88 -5.71
N VAL A 232 -3.32 -3.06 -5.23
CA VAL A 232 -2.52 -2.18 -6.09
C VAL A 232 -1.63 -3.02 -7.01
N ASP A 233 -0.94 -4.04 -6.48
CA ASP A 233 -0.05 -4.86 -7.28
C ASP A 233 -0.80 -5.67 -8.35
N GLU A 234 -1.87 -6.37 -7.96
CA GLU A 234 -2.70 -7.21 -8.82
C GLU A 234 -3.28 -6.41 -10.00
N MET A 235 -3.67 -5.16 -9.74
CA MET A 235 -4.30 -4.31 -10.74
C MET A 235 -3.32 -3.73 -11.76
N ILE A 236 -2.06 -3.50 -11.37
CA ILE A 236 -1.05 -2.81 -12.17
C ILE A 236 -0.15 -3.81 -12.90
N THR A 237 0.16 -4.93 -12.26
CA THR A 237 1.22 -5.82 -12.70
C THR A 237 0.68 -6.98 -13.51
N PRO A 238 1.49 -7.53 -14.43
CA PRO A 238 1.09 -8.71 -15.15
C PRO A 238 1.11 -9.94 -14.23
N MET A 239 -0.06 -10.37 -13.79
CA MET A 239 -0.28 -11.67 -13.13
C MET A 239 -0.50 -12.81 -14.16
N PRO A 240 -0.51 -14.09 -13.74
CA PRO A 240 -0.87 -15.22 -14.60
C PRO A 240 -2.33 -15.20 -15.09
N HIS A 241 -3.21 -14.50 -14.36
CA HIS A 241 -4.67 -14.41 -14.58
C HIS A 241 -5.13 -12.95 -14.57
N LYS A 242 -5.95 -12.50 -15.52
CA LYS A 242 -6.51 -11.14 -15.59
C LYS A 242 -7.67 -10.87 -14.63
N SER A 243 -8.22 -11.92 -13.99
CA SER A 243 -9.24 -11.79 -12.95
C SER A 243 -8.81 -10.87 -11.81
N ARG A 244 -9.78 -10.23 -11.14
CA ARG A 244 -9.53 -9.40 -9.95
C ARG A 244 -10.21 -9.99 -8.74
N TYR A 245 -9.42 -10.43 -7.78
CA TYR A 245 -9.92 -11.03 -6.55
C TYR A 245 -10.37 -9.97 -5.55
N ASN A 246 -9.68 -8.83 -5.54
CA ASN A 246 -9.86 -7.80 -4.51
C ASN A 246 -11.05 -6.84 -4.76
N PHE A 247 -11.68 -6.87 -5.94
CA PHE A 247 -12.90 -6.09 -6.22
C PHE A 247 -14.12 -6.99 -6.37
N ASN A 248 -15.18 -6.69 -5.61
CA ASN A 248 -16.46 -7.33 -5.83
C ASN A 248 -17.13 -6.85 -7.14
N PRO A 249 -18.09 -7.61 -7.70
CA PRO A 249 -18.74 -7.26 -8.96
C PRO A 249 -19.39 -5.87 -8.97
N ASP A 250 -19.94 -5.42 -7.85
CA ASP A 250 -20.57 -4.09 -7.74
C ASP A 250 -19.54 -2.96 -7.76
N GLN A 251 -18.37 -3.14 -7.15
CA GLN A 251 -17.25 -2.21 -7.24
C GLN A 251 -16.77 -2.11 -8.68
N VAL A 252 -16.56 -3.24 -9.37
CA VAL A 252 -16.14 -3.24 -10.79
C VAL A 252 -17.19 -2.53 -11.65
N ARG A 253 -18.49 -2.81 -11.45
CA ARG A 253 -19.59 -2.15 -12.16
C ARG A 253 -19.60 -0.63 -11.91
N LYS A 254 -19.41 -0.20 -10.67
CA LYS A 254 -19.32 1.23 -10.29
C LYS A 254 -18.13 1.92 -10.96
N LEU A 255 -17.03 1.21 -11.16
CA LEU A 255 -15.83 1.75 -11.82
C LEU A 255 -15.96 1.80 -13.35
N GLY A 256 -16.74 0.90 -13.94
CA GLY A 256 -17.03 0.83 -15.38
C GLY A 256 -16.01 0.03 -16.19
N ASP A 257 -16.27 -0.18 -17.48
CA ASP A 257 -15.54 -1.13 -18.34
C ASP A 257 -14.05 -0.84 -18.52
N ARG A 258 -13.67 0.45 -18.49
CA ARG A 258 -12.26 0.88 -18.43
C ARG A 258 -11.53 0.18 -17.30
N PHE A 259 -12.21 0.07 -16.15
CA PHE A 259 -11.62 -0.49 -14.97
C PHE A 259 -11.53 -1.99 -14.99
N ALA A 260 -12.35 -2.69 -15.77
CA ALA A 260 -12.39 -4.15 -15.90
C ALA A 260 -11.13 -4.79 -16.53
N ARG A 261 -10.24 -3.98 -17.12
CA ARG A 261 -8.93 -4.43 -17.64
C ARG A 261 -7.82 -4.06 -16.68
N ARG A 262 -6.75 -4.86 -16.55
CA ARG A 262 -5.57 -4.45 -15.75
C ARG A 262 -5.17 -3.05 -16.18
N ASN A 263 -4.98 -2.19 -15.20
CA ASN A 263 -4.90 -0.76 -15.39
C ASN A 263 -3.62 -0.26 -14.75
N GLY A 264 -2.94 0.66 -15.41
CA GLY A 264 -1.76 1.21 -14.77
C GLY A 264 -2.09 2.10 -13.58
N LEU A 265 -1.05 2.36 -12.79
CA LEU A 265 -1.12 2.94 -11.44
C LEU A 265 -2.11 4.09 -11.29
N MET A 266 -2.05 5.10 -12.16
CA MET A 266 -2.92 6.27 -12.04
C MET A 266 -4.42 5.92 -12.06
N ASN A 267 -4.83 5.01 -12.95
CA ASN A 267 -6.22 4.56 -13.00
C ASN A 267 -6.59 3.89 -11.69
N VAL A 268 -5.76 2.96 -11.22
CA VAL A 268 -5.99 2.25 -9.95
C VAL A 268 -6.17 3.24 -8.81
N LEU A 269 -5.30 4.24 -8.67
CA LEU A 269 -5.42 5.28 -7.64
C LEU A 269 -6.72 6.08 -7.76
N LEU A 270 -7.14 6.46 -8.97
CA LEU A 270 -8.43 7.13 -9.18
C LEU A 270 -9.62 6.25 -8.80
N ALA A 271 -9.56 4.94 -9.06
CA ALA A 271 -10.57 3.99 -8.59
C ALA A 271 -10.60 3.90 -7.07
N LEU A 272 -9.44 3.81 -6.42
CA LEU A 272 -9.34 3.80 -4.96
C LEU A 272 -9.94 5.07 -4.35
N ILE A 273 -9.67 6.25 -4.93
CA ILE A 273 -10.30 7.51 -4.51
C ILE A 273 -11.83 7.42 -4.63
N LYS A 274 -12.35 6.99 -5.78
CA LYS A 274 -13.80 6.87 -6.00
C LYS A 274 -14.50 5.92 -5.03
N ILE A 275 -13.81 4.86 -4.58
CA ILE A 275 -14.39 3.84 -3.70
C ILE A 275 -14.23 4.21 -2.22
N TYR A 276 -13.09 4.80 -1.84
CA TYR A 276 -12.68 4.93 -0.43
C TYR A 276 -12.56 6.37 0.07
N LYS A 277 -12.79 7.41 -0.73
CA LYS A 277 -12.77 8.82 -0.26
C LYS A 277 -13.66 9.00 0.97
N GLY A 278 -13.07 9.52 2.05
CA GLY A 278 -13.74 9.77 3.34
C GLY A 278 -13.98 8.53 4.22
N LYS A 279 -13.51 7.33 3.83
CA LYS A 279 -13.73 6.09 4.60
C LYS A 279 -12.60 5.79 5.60
N GLY A 280 -12.43 6.65 6.60
CA GLY A 280 -11.56 6.41 7.76
C GLY A 280 -10.15 5.89 7.41
N LEU A 281 -9.74 4.77 8.02
CA LEU A 281 -8.42 4.18 7.80
C LEU A 281 -8.16 3.81 6.32
N SER A 282 -9.17 3.30 5.61
CA SER A 282 -9.04 2.96 4.19
C SER A 282 -8.68 4.19 3.37
N TRP A 283 -9.31 5.33 3.65
CA TRP A 283 -8.97 6.59 2.99
C TRP A 283 -7.55 7.04 3.31
N GLN A 284 -7.12 6.94 4.57
CA GLN A 284 -5.75 7.26 4.98
C GLN A 284 -4.74 6.41 4.21
N ILE A 285 -4.96 5.10 4.11
CA ILE A 285 -4.11 4.21 3.31
C ILE A 285 -4.07 4.67 1.84
N VAL A 286 -5.22 4.96 1.22
CA VAL A 286 -5.27 5.46 -0.17
C VAL A 286 -4.47 6.76 -0.35
N THR A 287 -4.59 7.73 0.58
CA THR A 287 -3.80 8.96 0.50
C THR A 287 -2.30 8.71 0.63
N GLU A 288 -1.88 7.76 1.48
CA GLU A 288 -0.47 7.40 1.63
C GLU A 288 0.06 6.62 0.43
N ILE A 289 -0.75 5.77 -0.22
CA ILE A 289 -0.38 5.13 -1.50
C ILE A 289 -0.12 6.20 -2.56
N ILE A 290 -1.05 7.15 -2.72
CA ILE A 290 -0.91 8.25 -3.66
C ILE A 290 0.36 9.07 -3.38
N SER A 291 0.64 9.36 -2.11
CA SER A 291 1.83 10.09 -1.70
C SER A 291 3.13 9.29 -1.90
N LEU A 292 3.09 7.97 -1.72
CA LEU A 292 4.23 7.07 -1.94
C LEU A 292 4.74 7.15 -3.39
N PHE A 293 3.82 7.32 -4.34
CA PHE A 293 4.14 7.49 -5.75
C PHE A 293 4.32 8.95 -6.19
N ALA A 294 4.30 9.90 -5.24
CA ALA A 294 4.36 11.34 -5.48
C ALA A 294 3.27 11.81 -6.47
N MET A 295 2.04 11.33 -6.26
CA MET A 295 0.87 11.59 -7.09
C MET A 295 -0.20 12.42 -6.36
N ASP A 296 0.18 13.22 -5.37
CA ASP A 296 -0.74 13.94 -4.48
C ASP A 296 -1.75 14.81 -5.24
N GLU A 297 -1.43 15.20 -6.47
CA GLU A 297 -2.35 15.88 -7.37
C GLU A 297 -3.65 15.13 -7.67
N LEU A 298 -3.66 13.78 -7.57
CA LEU A 298 -4.88 12.99 -7.74
C LEU A 298 -5.90 13.24 -6.62
N LEU A 299 -5.46 13.81 -5.50
CA LEU A 299 -6.33 14.19 -4.39
C LEU A 299 -7.09 15.50 -4.68
N VAL A 300 -6.63 16.28 -5.67
CA VAL A 300 -7.31 17.52 -6.08
C VAL A 300 -8.62 17.18 -6.77
N GLU A 301 -9.71 17.77 -6.27
CA GLU A 301 -11.00 17.66 -6.94
C GLU A 301 -10.97 18.33 -8.33
N GLY A 302 -11.37 17.56 -9.35
CA GLY A 302 -11.36 18.02 -10.74
C GLY A 302 -9.96 18.22 -11.31
N TYR A 303 -8.96 17.44 -10.88
CA TYR A 303 -7.57 17.61 -11.33
C TYR A 303 -7.43 17.60 -12.86
N GLU A 304 -8.07 16.66 -13.55
CA GLU A 304 -7.96 16.54 -15.02
C GLU A 304 -8.60 17.73 -15.73
N GLU A 305 -9.74 18.21 -15.23
CA GLU A 305 -10.42 19.42 -15.73
C GLU A 305 -9.54 20.65 -15.52
N ARG A 306 -8.98 20.83 -14.32
CA ARG A 306 -8.07 21.95 -14.02
C ARG A 306 -6.76 21.88 -14.80
N LEU A 307 -6.21 20.68 -15.00
CA LEU A 307 -5.03 20.51 -15.85
C LEU A 307 -5.35 20.88 -17.29
N LYS A 308 -6.52 20.45 -17.80
CA LYS A 308 -6.98 20.82 -19.13
C LYS A 308 -7.11 22.32 -19.27
N GLU A 309 -7.70 23.01 -18.29
CA GLU A 309 -7.76 24.48 -18.26
C GLU A 309 -6.37 25.14 -18.29
N ILE A 310 -5.38 24.59 -17.56
CA ILE A 310 -3.99 25.07 -17.60
C ILE A 310 -3.37 24.87 -18.98
N VAL A 311 -3.62 23.73 -19.63
CA VAL A 311 -3.10 23.43 -20.98
C VAL A 311 -3.76 24.32 -22.03
N ASP A 312 -5.08 24.50 -21.95
CA ASP A 312 -5.89 25.32 -22.86
C ASP A 312 -5.55 26.82 -22.75
N PHE A 313 -4.88 27.25 -21.67
CA PHE A 313 -4.31 28.60 -21.56
C PHE A 313 -3.16 28.86 -22.55
N CYS A 314 -2.58 27.82 -23.17
CA CYS A 314 -1.48 28.00 -24.11
C CYS A 314 -1.96 28.74 -25.38
N PRO A 315 -1.49 29.97 -25.65
CA PRO A 315 -1.96 30.75 -26.81
C PRO A 315 -1.59 30.12 -28.16
N PHE A 316 -0.63 29.19 -28.16
CA PHE A 316 -0.15 28.49 -29.34
C PHE A 316 -0.73 27.08 -29.49
N ASN A 317 -1.64 26.64 -28.61
CA ASN A 317 -2.19 25.28 -28.57
C ASN A 317 -1.14 24.17 -28.71
N SER A 318 0.06 24.43 -28.18
CA SER A 318 1.24 23.56 -28.33
C SER A 318 1.70 22.96 -27.01
N ALA A 319 1.07 23.35 -25.90
CA ALA A 319 1.32 22.78 -24.59
C ALA A 319 0.80 21.35 -24.55
N VAL A 320 1.62 20.43 -24.07
CA VAL A 320 1.26 19.03 -23.88
C VAL A 320 1.76 18.60 -22.50
N PRO A 321 0.93 17.91 -21.69
CA PRO A 321 1.41 17.29 -20.46
C PRO A 321 2.18 16.00 -20.78
N TYR A 322 3.31 15.79 -20.12
CA TYR A 322 3.99 14.49 -20.10
C TYR A 322 4.07 13.93 -18.68
N PRO A 323 3.67 12.65 -18.47
CA PRO A 323 2.94 11.82 -19.44
C PRO A 323 1.56 12.40 -19.78
N PRO A 324 0.94 11.96 -20.89
CA PRO A 324 -0.37 12.47 -21.30
C PRO A 324 -1.44 12.22 -20.23
N ALA A 325 -2.55 12.96 -20.34
CA ALA A 325 -3.73 12.68 -19.53
C ALA A 325 -4.17 11.22 -19.69
N GLY A 326 -4.38 10.51 -18.58
CA GLY A 326 -4.61 9.05 -18.60
C GLY A 326 -3.34 8.19 -18.48
N GLY A 327 -2.15 8.78 -18.49
CA GLY A 327 -0.87 8.06 -18.35
C GLY A 327 -0.62 7.56 -16.92
N ASN A 328 0.24 6.55 -16.78
CA ASN A 328 0.46 5.84 -15.52
C ASN A 328 1.44 6.51 -14.54
N SER A 329 2.01 7.66 -14.90
CA SER A 329 3.09 8.29 -14.14
C SER A 329 2.78 9.75 -13.82
N LEU A 330 3.26 10.19 -12.67
CA LEU A 330 3.23 11.57 -12.17
C LEU A 330 4.60 11.84 -11.51
N PRO A 331 5.03 13.11 -11.38
CA PRO A 331 4.32 14.34 -11.71
C PRO A 331 4.29 14.65 -13.21
N ARG A 332 3.22 15.31 -13.68
CA ARG A 332 3.16 15.83 -15.06
C ARG A 332 4.03 17.06 -15.21
N THR A 333 4.76 17.13 -16.32
CA THR A 333 5.43 18.35 -16.75
C THR A 333 4.79 18.87 -18.03
N ILE A 334 4.59 20.18 -18.13
CA ILE A 334 4.06 20.81 -19.34
C ILE A 334 5.24 21.21 -20.24
N TYR A 335 5.29 20.63 -21.43
CA TYR A 335 6.28 20.94 -22.45
C TYR A 335 5.59 21.49 -23.70
N CYS A 336 6.36 22.13 -24.57
CA CYS A 336 5.85 22.65 -25.83
C CYS A 336 6.20 21.70 -26.98
N ASN A 337 5.20 21.16 -27.68
CA ASN A 337 5.41 20.27 -28.82
C ASN A 337 6.07 20.98 -30.01
N ASN A 338 5.85 22.29 -30.15
CA ASN A 338 6.47 23.11 -31.20
C ASN A 338 7.92 23.50 -30.89
N SER A 339 8.46 23.19 -29.70
CA SER A 339 9.83 23.55 -29.32
C SER A 339 10.93 22.90 -30.17
N LEU A 340 10.56 21.92 -31.01
CA LEU A 340 11.45 21.30 -32.00
C LEU A 340 11.59 22.11 -33.30
N ASN A 341 10.70 23.07 -33.54
CA ASN A 341 10.80 23.96 -34.69
C ASN A 341 11.77 25.10 -34.36
N PRO A 342 12.90 25.26 -35.10
CA PRO A 342 13.87 26.32 -34.84
C PRO A 342 13.29 27.73 -35.01
N ASP A 343 12.23 27.87 -35.82
CA ASP A 343 11.54 29.15 -36.05
C ASP A 343 10.47 29.45 -34.98
N PHE A 344 10.19 28.48 -34.09
CA PHE A 344 9.22 28.66 -33.01
C PHE A 344 9.90 29.21 -31.75
N SER A 345 9.49 30.41 -31.35
CA SER A 345 9.87 31.00 -30.07
C SER A 345 8.63 31.28 -29.22
N CYS A 346 8.68 30.93 -27.95
CA CYS A 346 7.65 31.24 -26.97
C CYS A 346 8.35 31.79 -25.72
N GLU A 347 7.93 32.98 -25.29
CA GLU A 347 8.49 33.69 -24.13
C GLU A 347 8.32 32.92 -22.81
N HIS A 348 7.36 31.98 -22.75
CA HIS A 348 7.11 31.15 -21.58
C HIS A 348 7.95 29.86 -21.56
N MET A 349 8.84 29.63 -22.53
CA MET A 349 9.74 28.48 -22.50
C MET A 349 10.86 28.70 -21.49
N SER A 350 11.08 27.73 -20.61
CA SER A 350 12.25 27.69 -19.74
C SER A 350 13.44 27.05 -20.46
N GLN A 351 14.66 27.34 -20.01
CA GLN A 351 15.89 26.71 -20.53
C GLN A 351 16.04 25.23 -20.14
N VAL A 352 15.05 24.65 -19.46
CA VAL A 352 15.07 23.25 -19.05
C VAL A 352 14.60 22.38 -20.22
N LYS A 353 15.53 21.60 -20.77
CA LYS A 353 15.29 20.59 -21.79
C LYS A 353 14.80 19.30 -21.12
N ILE A 354 13.67 18.77 -21.57
CA ILE A 354 13.09 17.51 -21.11
C ILE A 354 13.29 16.47 -22.20
N GLU A 355 13.80 15.31 -21.81
CA GLU A 355 13.94 14.16 -22.70
C GLU A 355 12.81 13.17 -22.47
N ILE A 356 12.02 12.95 -23.51
CA ILE A 356 10.89 12.03 -23.52
C ILE A 356 11.25 10.83 -24.37
N TYR A 357 11.18 9.64 -23.77
CA TYR A 357 11.25 8.39 -24.49
C TYR A 357 9.91 8.14 -25.18
N VAL A 358 9.91 8.21 -26.51
CA VAL A 358 8.78 7.79 -27.33
C VAL A 358 9.02 6.35 -27.79
N GLY A 359 7.95 5.58 -28.01
CA GLY A 359 8.04 4.15 -28.37
C GLY A 359 9.09 3.86 -29.45
N SER A 360 9.69 2.68 -29.43
CA SER A 360 10.91 2.26 -30.18
C SER A 360 12.27 2.77 -29.64
N GLY A 361 12.33 3.25 -28.39
CA GLY A 361 13.59 3.68 -27.75
C GLY A 361 14.11 5.04 -28.24
N LYS A 362 13.33 5.76 -29.05
CA LYS A 362 13.70 7.09 -29.54
C LYS A 362 13.51 8.11 -28.43
N VAL A 363 14.54 8.94 -28.20
CA VAL A 363 14.46 10.08 -27.28
C VAL A 363 14.15 11.33 -28.09
N LYS A 364 13.06 12.01 -27.73
CA LYS A 364 12.76 13.36 -28.23
C LYS A 364 12.99 14.36 -27.12
N SER A 365 13.63 15.47 -27.46
CA SER A 365 13.86 16.53 -26.49
C SER A 365 12.91 17.70 -26.71
N TYR A 366 12.31 18.20 -25.65
CA TYR A 366 11.39 19.32 -25.68
C TYR A 366 11.82 20.39 -24.69
N ASN A 367 11.42 21.64 -24.92
CA ASN A 367 11.56 22.68 -23.90
C ASN A 367 10.34 22.67 -22.96
N LYS A 368 10.63 22.76 -21.66
CA LYS A 368 9.62 22.89 -20.61
C LYS A 368 8.99 24.28 -20.64
N CYS A 369 7.66 24.37 -20.52
CA CYS A 369 7.00 25.66 -20.33
C CYS A 369 7.12 26.08 -18.86
N GLY A 370 7.84 27.17 -18.58
CA GLY A 370 8.08 27.67 -17.23
C GLY A 370 6.77 28.07 -16.52
N THR A 371 5.97 28.93 -17.17
CA THR A 371 4.73 29.48 -16.60
C THR A 371 3.67 28.40 -16.36
N LEU A 372 3.37 27.57 -17.36
CA LEU A 372 2.35 26.52 -17.21
C LEU A 372 2.78 25.45 -16.22
N THR A 373 4.07 25.08 -16.20
CA THR A 373 4.54 24.13 -15.19
C THR A 373 4.47 24.70 -13.78
N GLU A 374 4.78 25.99 -13.59
CA GLU A 374 4.61 26.62 -12.27
C GLU A 374 3.14 26.55 -11.80
N ARG A 375 2.18 26.76 -12.70
CA ARG A 375 0.75 26.63 -12.40
C ARG A 375 0.38 25.18 -12.02
N VAL A 376 0.90 24.19 -12.73
CA VAL A 376 0.73 22.77 -12.36
C VAL A 376 1.35 22.49 -10.98
N HIS A 377 2.54 23.02 -10.69
CA HIS A 377 3.14 22.86 -9.36
C HIS A 377 2.31 23.50 -8.25
N LYS A 378 1.70 24.68 -8.49
CA LYS A 378 0.76 25.32 -7.54
C LYS A 378 -0.49 24.47 -7.34
N LEU A 379 -1.05 23.91 -8.41
CA LEU A 379 -2.19 23.00 -8.33
C LEU A 379 -1.86 21.75 -7.51
N ASN A 380 -0.70 21.14 -7.77
CA ASN A 380 -0.21 19.98 -7.02
C ASN A 380 0.01 20.31 -5.53
N LYS A 381 0.54 21.50 -5.24
CA LYS A 381 0.71 21.98 -3.85
C LYS A 381 -0.64 22.13 -3.14
N SER A 382 -1.64 22.73 -3.80
CA SER A 382 -3.00 22.86 -3.25
C SER A 382 -3.62 21.50 -2.90
N GLY A 383 -3.40 20.46 -3.71
CA GLY A 383 -3.89 19.11 -3.41
C GLY A 383 -3.28 18.50 -2.14
N ARG A 384 -1.98 18.74 -1.92
CA ARG A 384 -1.30 18.32 -0.68
C ARG A 384 -1.87 19.02 0.54
N GLU A 385 -2.11 20.32 0.43
CA GLU A 385 -2.68 21.13 1.51
C GLU A 385 -4.11 20.69 1.84
N GLU A 386 -4.96 20.46 0.83
CA GLU A 386 -6.31 19.92 0.98
C GLU A 386 -6.31 18.55 1.67
N ALA A 387 -5.40 17.65 1.25
CA ALA A 387 -5.28 16.33 1.85
C ALA A 387 -4.87 16.39 3.33
N GLU A 388 -3.92 17.25 3.70
CA GLU A 388 -3.51 17.44 5.09
C GLU A 388 -4.58 18.13 5.93
N GLU A 389 -5.37 19.05 5.35
CA GLU A 389 -6.52 19.65 6.01
C GLU A 389 -7.59 18.60 6.34
N ILE A 390 -7.94 17.73 5.37
CA ILE A 390 -8.87 16.61 5.59
C ILE A 390 -8.35 15.69 6.70
N LYS A 391 -7.08 15.27 6.65
CA LYS A 391 -6.46 14.45 7.71
C LYS A 391 -6.53 15.13 9.07
N THR A 392 -6.34 16.44 9.13
CA THR A 392 -6.37 17.23 10.37
C THR A 392 -7.79 17.31 10.92
N ARG A 393 -8.79 17.55 10.06
CA ARG A 393 -10.21 17.57 10.43
C ARG A 393 -10.68 16.22 10.95
N GLU A 394 -10.38 15.12 10.27
CA GLU A 394 -10.72 13.76 10.73
C GLU A 394 -10.09 13.44 12.09
N ARG A 395 -8.84 13.87 12.32
CA ARG A 395 -8.18 13.73 13.63
C ARG A 395 -8.85 14.55 14.71
N ALA A 396 -9.36 15.74 14.38
CA ALA A 396 -10.08 16.60 15.32
C ALA A 396 -11.45 16.00 15.67
N GLU A 397 -12.21 15.54 14.67
CA GLU A 397 -13.51 14.86 14.86
C GLU A 397 -13.34 13.61 15.74
N LYS A 398 -12.36 12.75 15.43
CA LYS A 398 -12.07 11.57 16.24
C LYS A 398 -11.67 11.90 17.68
N ARG A 399 -10.96 13.01 17.91
CA ARG A 399 -10.62 13.45 19.28
C ARG A 399 -11.86 13.94 20.02
N LYS A 400 -12.79 14.59 19.33
CA LYS A 400 -14.05 15.05 19.89
C LYS A 400 -14.93 13.87 20.27
N GLU A 401 -15.10 12.89 19.39
CA GLU A 401 -15.83 11.64 19.67
C GLU A 401 -15.29 10.92 20.91
N VAL A 402 -13.95 10.77 21.01
CA VAL A 402 -13.31 10.12 22.16
C VAL A 402 -13.50 10.93 23.46
N ALA A 403 -13.53 12.27 23.37
CA ALA A 403 -13.78 13.11 24.53
C ALA A 403 -15.23 12.98 25.01
N GLU A 404 -16.20 13.03 24.09
CA GLU A 404 -17.62 12.86 24.37
C GLU A 404 -17.91 11.48 25.00
N SER A 405 -17.40 10.39 24.42
CA SER A 405 -17.54 9.04 25.01
C SER A 405 -16.90 8.91 26.40
N ARG A 406 -15.84 9.68 26.68
CA ARG A 406 -15.20 9.69 28.01
C ARG A 406 -16.03 10.44 29.03
N GLU A 407 -16.67 11.55 28.64
CA GLU A 407 -17.59 12.30 29.49
C GLU A 407 -18.84 11.49 29.82
N GLU A 408 -19.43 10.81 28.83
CA GLU A 408 -20.56 9.89 29.03
C GLU A 408 -20.19 8.76 30.01
N ALA A 409 -19.06 8.09 29.82
CA ALA A 409 -18.60 7.03 30.71
C ALA A 409 -18.32 7.53 32.16
N GLN A 410 -17.85 8.77 32.31
CA GLN A 410 -17.65 9.38 33.63
C GLN A 410 -18.98 9.76 34.30
N ALA A 411 -19.96 10.22 33.53
CA ALA A 411 -21.30 10.50 34.04
C ALA A 411 -21.99 9.22 34.52
N GLU A 412 -21.96 8.14 33.74
CA GLU A 412 -22.51 6.84 34.12
C GLU A 412 -21.83 6.25 35.38
N ALA A 413 -20.50 6.37 35.47
CA ALA A 413 -19.78 5.93 36.66
C ALA A 413 -20.16 6.73 37.92
N SER A 414 -20.39 8.03 37.77
CA SER A 414 -20.82 8.91 38.87
C SER A 414 -22.24 8.60 39.33
N GLU A 415 -23.15 8.32 38.40
CA GLU A 415 -24.52 7.91 38.70
C GLU A 415 -24.58 6.57 39.44
N LYS A 416 -23.81 5.57 38.99
CA LYS A 416 -23.69 4.27 39.69
C LYS A 416 -23.15 4.43 41.11
N ALA A 417 -22.14 5.27 41.30
CA ALA A 417 -21.58 5.54 42.63
C ALA A 417 -22.61 6.21 43.56
N GLN A 418 -23.48 7.08 43.05
CA GLN A 418 -24.55 7.69 43.86
C GLN A 418 -25.64 6.70 44.26
N ILE A 419 -25.97 5.72 43.39
CA ILE A 419 -26.94 4.67 43.71
C ILE A 419 -26.42 3.75 44.83
N GLU A 420 -25.16 3.33 44.77
CA GLU A 420 -24.55 2.49 45.82
C GLU A 420 -24.49 3.18 47.20
N ILE A 421 -24.31 4.50 47.23
CA ILE A 421 -24.34 5.27 48.49
C ILE A 421 -25.76 5.30 49.08
N ASN A 422 -26.78 5.48 48.26
CA ASN A 422 -28.18 5.57 48.71
C ASN A 422 -28.77 4.22 49.16
N ASP A 423 -28.28 3.11 48.62
CA ASP A 423 -28.73 1.77 49.03
C ASP A 423 -28.10 1.33 50.37
N ASN A 424 -26.89 1.80 50.69
CA ASN A 424 -26.26 1.55 51.99
C ASN A 424 -26.92 2.33 53.15
N ASP A 425 -27.61 3.44 52.86
CA ASP A 425 -28.22 4.31 53.88
C ASP A 425 -29.64 3.86 54.31
N LYS A 426 -30.23 2.83 53.66
CA LYS A 426 -31.57 2.32 53.97
C LYS A 426 -31.59 1.04 54.81
N GLY A 427 -30.44 0.62 55.32
CA GLY A 427 -30.22 -0.75 55.80
C GLY A 427 -30.04 -0.96 57.30
N GLU A 428 -30.38 -0.01 58.19
CA GLU A 428 -30.37 -0.29 59.64
C GLU A 428 -31.60 0.32 60.34
N THR A 429 -32.74 -0.37 60.27
CA THR A 429 -33.74 -0.26 61.33
C THR A 429 -33.21 -0.99 62.56
N PRO A 430 -32.99 -0.32 63.70
CA PRO A 430 -32.56 -0.98 64.92
C PRO A 430 -33.72 -1.81 65.46
N THR A 431 -33.61 -3.13 65.41
CA THR A 431 -34.46 -4.03 66.19
C THR A 431 -34.10 -3.91 67.66
N THR A 432 -34.96 -3.24 68.42
CA THR A 432 -35.02 -3.26 69.89
C THR A 432 -35.57 -4.57 70.43
#